data_AF-A0A5D2MCW6-F1
#
_entry.id   AF-A0A5D2MCW6-F1
#
_cell.length_a   1.000
_cell.length_b   1.000
_cell.length_c   1.000
_cell.angle_alpha   90.00
_cell.angle_beta   90.00
_cell.angle_gamma   90.00
#
_symmetry.space_group_name_H-M   'P 1'
#
loop_
_entity.id
_entity.type
_entity.pdbx_description
1 polymer ?
#
loop_
_entity_poly.entity_id
_entity_poly.type
_entity_poly.pdbx_seq_one_letter_code
_entity_poly.pdbx_strand_id
1 'polypeptide(L)'
;MRYRSLLHHLKKNNISMSMYLAEIKHLCDSLGGCGHYVSLEEQKSELLNGLLLEFDHVVSIITKSRVPFDLYDITTTFLDAEAR
;
A
#
# COMPACT_ATOMS: atom_id res chain seq x y z
N MET A 1 -9.66 -17.05 4.43
CA MET A 1 -9.86 -15.70 4.99
C MET A 1 -10.10 -14.70 3.87
N ARG A 2 -11.33 -14.20 3.71
CA ARG A 2 -11.73 -13.33 2.59
C ARG A 2 -10.93 -12.03 2.53
N TYR A 3 -10.66 -11.38 3.67
CA TYR A 3 -9.91 -10.13 3.73
C TYR A 3 -8.45 -10.25 3.28
N ARG A 4 -7.77 -11.35 3.64
CA ARG A 4 -6.37 -11.56 3.21
C ARG A 4 -6.26 -11.80 1.71
N SER A 5 -7.20 -12.55 1.14
CA SER A 5 -7.31 -12.69 -0.31
C SER A 5 -7.62 -11.36 -0.99
N LEU A 6 -8.50 -10.52 -0.41
CA LEU A 6 -8.78 -9.19 -0.96
C LEU A 6 -7.55 -8.28 -0.94
N LEU A 7 -6.75 -8.30 0.13
CA LEU A 7 -5.52 -7.53 0.24
C LEU A 7 -4.53 -7.88 -0.88
N HIS A 8 -4.27 -9.17 -1.09
CA HIS A 8 -3.35 -9.67 -2.13
C HIS A 8 -3.80 -9.39 -3.58
N HIS A 9 -5.10 -9.17 -3.79
CA HIS A 9 -5.64 -8.92 -5.13
C HIS A 9 -6.05 -7.45 -5.33
N LEU A 10 -5.91 -6.61 -4.30
CA LEU A 10 -6.23 -5.19 -4.40
C LEU A 10 -5.23 -4.54 -5.35
N LYS A 11 -5.75 -3.78 -6.31
CA LYS A 11 -4.96 -3.02 -7.27
C LYS A 11 -5.50 -1.60 -7.37
N LYS A 12 -4.62 -0.61 -7.50
CA LYS A 12 -5.02 0.78 -7.75
C LYS A 12 -5.90 0.88 -8.99
N ASN A 13 -5.50 0.28 -10.12
CA ASN A 13 -6.24 0.31 -11.39
C ASN A 13 -6.91 1.68 -11.67
N ASN A 14 -8.25 1.75 -11.57
CA ASN A 14 -9.07 2.91 -11.91
C ASN A 14 -9.51 3.76 -10.69
N ILE A 15 -9.06 3.44 -9.48
CA ILE A 15 -9.33 4.26 -8.30
C ILE A 15 -8.16 5.22 -8.05
N SER A 16 -8.45 6.36 -7.39
CA SER A 16 -7.40 7.29 -6.97
C SER A 16 -6.46 6.63 -5.97
N MET A 17 -5.23 7.12 -5.88
CA MET A 17 -4.26 6.70 -4.88
C MET A 17 -4.83 6.85 -3.47
N SER A 18 -5.54 7.94 -3.20
CA SER A 18 -6.20 8.16 -1.89
C SER A 18 -7.21 7.09 -1.53
N MET A 19 -8.04 6.65 -2.49
CA MET A 19 -8.98 5.55 -2.27
C MET A 19 -8.25 4.21 -2.11
N TYR A 20 -7.22 3.97 -2.92
CA TYR A 20 -6.42 2.74 -2.84
C TYR A 20 -5.76 2.57 -1.47
N LEU A 21 -5.13 3.64 -0.95
CA LEU A 21 -4.51 3.65 0.36
C LEU A 21 -5.53 3.47 1.49
N ALA A 22 -6.71 4.08 1.37
CA ALA A 22 -7.79 3.91 2.33
C ALA A 22 -8.29 2.46 2.38
N GLU A 23 -8.42 1.79 1.23
CA GLU A 23 -8.83 0.39 1.14
C GLU A 23 -7.79 -0.56 1.75
N ILE A 24 -6.48 -0.35 1.49
CA ILE A 24 -5.42 -1.12 2.15
C ILE A 24 -5.51 -0.99 3.66
N LYS A 25 -5.63 0.24 4.16
CA LYS A 25 -5.74 0.50 5.60
C LYS A 25 -6.96 -0.19 6.18
N HIS A 26 -8.12 -0.09 5.53
CA HIS A 26 -9.35 -0.73 5.98
C HIS A 26 -9.24 -2.27 6.03
N LEU A 27 -8.59 -2.89 5.04
CA LEU A 27 -8.34 -4.34 5.03
C LEU A 27 -7.38 -4.77 6.14
N CYS A 28 -6.32 -4.00 6.40
CA CYS A 28 -5.37 -4.26 7.47
C CYS A 28 -6.01 -4.09 8.86
N ASP A 29 -6.79 -3.02 9.06
CA ASP A 29 -7.55 -2.77 10.28
C ASP A 29 -8.59 -3.89 10.52
N SER A 30 -9.27 -4.35 9.47
CA SER A 30 -10.22 -5.47 9.54
C SER A 30 -9.54 -6.79 9.92
N LEU A 31 -8.37 -7.08 9.34
CA LEU A 31 -7.58 -8.26 9.68
C LEU A 31 -7.09 -8.19 11.13
N GLY A 32 -6.58 -7.03 11.57
CA GLY A 32 -6.15 -6.79 12.95
C GLY A 32 -7.28 -6.96 13.96
N GLY A 33 -8.48 -6.45 13.64
CA GLY A 33 -9.68 -6.62 14.47
C GLY A 33 -10.12 -8.08 14.62
N CYS A 34 -9.80 -8.94 13.65
CA CYS A 34 -10.02 -10.39 13.72
C CYS A 34 -8.86 -11.16 14.39
N GLY A 35 -7.84 -10.47 14.92
CA GLY A 35 -6.64 -11.10 15.50
C GLY A 35 -5.59 -11.52 14.48
N HIS A 36 -5.75 -11.13 13.20
CA HIS A 36 -4.80 -11.39 12.13
C HIS A 36 -3.97 -10.14 11.85
N TYR A 37 -2.97 -9.89 12.68
CA TYR A 37 -2.08 -8.74 12.50
C TYR A 37 -1.28 -8.84 11.21
N VAL A 38 -1.40 -7.82 10.36
CA VAL A 38 -0.56 -7.65 9.18
C VAL A 38 0.62 -6.79 9.57
N SER A 39 1.84 -7.33 9.44
CA SER A 39 3.06 -6.61 9.81
C SER A 39 3.30 -5.39 8.89
N LEU A 40 4.04 -4.39 9.36
CA LEU A 40 4.36 -3.20 8.57
C LEU A 40 5.01 -3.54 7.22
N GLU A 41 5.93 -4.50 7.20
CA GLU A 41 6.62 -4.95 5.98
C GLU A 41 5.68 -5.68 5.02
N GLU A 42 4.71 -6.46 5.55
CA GLU A 42 3.67 -7.08 4.75
C GLU A 42 2.74 -6.01 4.17
N GLN A 43 2.28 -5.03 4.96
CA GLN A 43 1.46 -3.92 4.46
C GLN A 43 2.17 -3.14 3.34
N LYS A 44 3.48 -2.88 3.50
CA LYS A 44 4.30 -2.23 2.47
C LYS A 44 4.40 -3.08 1.21
N SER A 45 4.65 -4.38 1.33
CA SER A 45 4.74 -5.29 0.19
C SER A 45 3.42 -5.37 -0.58
N GLU A 46 2.30 -5.50 0.13
CA GLU A 46 0.96 -5.53 -0.46
C GLU A 46 0.62 -4.22 -1.18
N LEU A 47 0.96 -3.09 -0.54
CA LEU A 47 0.80 -1.77 -1.13
C LEU A 47 1.57 -1.63 -2.44
N LEU A 48 2.85 -2.00 -2.46
CA LEU A 48 3.70 -1.87 -3.65
C LEU A 48 3.28 -2.83 -4.77
N ASN A 49 2.82 -4.04 -4.44
CA ASN A 49 2.38 -5.05 -5.41
C ASN A 49 1.11 -4.65 -6.20
N GLY A 50 0.19 -3.91 -5.57
CA GLY A 50 -1.06 -3.50 -6.21
C GLY A 50 -0.95 -2.18 -7.01
N LEU A 51 0.23 -1.57 -7.08
CA LEU A 51 0.46 -0.34 -7.84
C LEU A 51 0.64 -0.60 -9.33
N LEU A 52 0.32 0.43 -10.13
CA LEU A 52 0.52 0.43 -11.57
C LEU A 52 1.99 0.73 -11.91
N LEU A 53 2.44 0.29 -13.09
CA LEU A 53 3.81 0.51 -13.59
C LEU A 53 4.21 2.00 -13.66
N GLU A 54 3.25 2.91 -13.73
CA GLU A 54 3.48 4.36 -13.68
C GLU A 54 4.17 4.80 -12.38
N PHE A 55 4.01 4.03 -11.29
CA PHE A 55 4.62 4.29 -9.99
C PHE A 55 5.90 3.50 -9.74
N ASP A 56 6.36 2.68 -10.70
CA ASP A 56 7.53 1.80 -10.54
C ASP A 56 8.80 2.56 -10.14
N HIS A 57 8.97 3.77 -10.64
CA HIS A 57 10.08 4.65 -10.25
C HIS A 57 10.04 5.01 -8.75
N VAL A 58 8.85 5.34 -8.23
CA VAL A 58 8.64 5.65 -6.80
C VAL A 58 8.83 4.40 -5.95
N VAL A 59 8.29 3.26 -6.38
CA VAL A 59 8.48 1.95 -5.75
C VAL A 59 9.97 1.59 -5.67
N SER A 60 10.73 1.81 -6.75
CA SER A 60 12.16 1.54 -6.83
C SER A 60 12.98 2.41 -5.87
N ILE A 61 12.61 3.69 -5.73
CA ILE A 61 13.25 4.61 -4.76
C ILE A 61 12.97 4.15 -3.34
N ILE A 62 11.71 3.85 -3.00
CA ILE A 62 11.32 3.41 -1.65
C ILE A 62 12.02 2.10 -1.29
N THR A 63 12.02 1.13 -2.21
CA THR A 63 12.60 -0.21 -1.98
C THR A 63 14.13 -0.19 -1.88
N LYS A 64 14.81 0.68 -2.63
CA LYS A 64 16.29 0.78 -2.62
C LYS A 64 16.83 1.75 -1.58
N SER A 65 15.97 2.58 -0.99
CA SER A 65 16.38 3.51 0.04
C SER A 65 16.81 2.76 1.29
N ARG A 66 17.92 3.21 1.88
CA ARG A 66 18.39 2.73 3.19
C ARG A 66 17.69 3.45 4.34
N VAL A 67 16.90 4.47 4.04
CA VAL A 67 16.11 5.21 5.04
C VAL A 67 14.85 4.40 5.32
N PRO A 68 14.54 4.11 6.60
CA PRO A 68 13.29 3.47 6.95
C PRO A 68 12.14 4.41 6.57
N PHE A 69 11.42 4.06 5.51
CA PHE A 69 10.17 4.70 5.16
C PHE A 69 9.05 4.13 6.02
N ASP A 70 8.38 5.02 6.76
CA ASP A 70 7.11 4.69 7.41
C ASP A 70 5.98 4.60 6.36
N LEU A 71 4.89 3.90 6.70
CA LEU A 71 3.69 3.85 5.86
C LEU A 71 3.18 5.26 5.53
N TYR A 72 3.26 6.18 6.50
CA TYR A 72 2.87 7.57 6.30
C TYR A 72 3.68 8.22 5.18
N ASP A 73 5.02 8.16 5.23
CA ASP A 73 5.89 8.76 4.22
C ASP A 73 5.67 8.16 2.82
N ILE A 74 5.39 6.86 2.78
CA ILE A 74 5.06 6.15 1.53
C ILE A 74 3.73 6.67 0.97
N THR A 75 2.71 6.77 1.81
CA THR A 75 1.39 7.25 1.40
C THR A 75 1.44 8.68 0.89
N THR A 76 2.16 9.58 1.57
CA THR A 76 2.30 10.98 1.14
C THR A 76 3.09 11.08 -0.15
N THR A 77 4.18 10.33 -0.30
CA THR A 77 4.97 10.31 -1.55
C THR A 77 4.13 9.87 -2.75
N PHE A 78 3.28 8.85 -2.57
CA PHE A 78 2.38 8.39 -3.63
C PHE A 78 1.25 9.38 -3.95
N LEU A 79 0.70 10.06 -2.94
CA LEU A 79 -0.30 11.10 -3.13
C LEU A 79 0.28 12.31 -3.87
N ASP A 80 1.49 12.75 -3.49
CA ASP A 80 2.19 13.85 -4.16
C ASP A 80 2.55 13.51 -5.61
N ALA A 81 2.89 12.24 -5.87
CA ALA A 81 3.18 11.76 -7.22
C ALA A 81 1.92 11.73 -8.12
N GLU A 82 0.74 11.42 -7.57
CA GLU A 82 -0.53 11.42 -8.33
C GLU A 82 -1.06 12.85 -8.57
N ALA A 83 -0.77 13.80 -7.67
CA ALA A 83 -1.20 15.19 -7.80
C ALA A 83 -0.39 16.02 -8.82
N ARG A 84 0.66 15.44 -9.40
CA ARG A 84 1.65 16.10 -10.26
C ARG A 84 1.46 15.77 -11.73
#